data_AF-A0A2S0UFF1-F1
#
_entry.id   AF-A0A2S0UFF1-F1
#
_cell.length_a   1.000
_cell.length_b   1.000
_cell.length_c   1.000
_cell.angle_alpha   90.00
_cell.angle_beta   90.00
_cell.angle_gamma   90.00
#
_symmetry.space_group_name_H-M   'P 1'
#
loop_
_entity.id
_entity.type
_entity.pdbx_description
1 polymer ?
#
loop_
_entity_poly.entity_id
_entity_poly.type
_entity_poly.pdbx_seq_one_letter_code
_entity_poly.pdbx_strand_id
1 'polypeptide(L)'
;MRYLKDTPFEDLGVWYFEVDDQGTAFRQVVIEESRGYVTSNRKHEQLHFLLADQRIDANQPYYTHITKHEFEEVWSGQLKQYEQEWQRAKEALPIGTAVEGYIEVFYPQGIIVHILTHPAVGVTDYAVCKEQTPPAWMYPRHKIKAMVRGYDEVNQWIVLEKASVLESQYLE
;
A
#
# COMPACT_ATOMS: atom_id res chain seq x y z
N MET A 1 3.91 -5.45 -16.42
CA MET A 1 4.39 -4.34 -15.59
C MET A 1 5.57 -3.67 -16.27
N ARG A 2 5.64 -2.35 -16.15
CA ARG A 2 6.77 -1.49 -16.56
C ARG A 2 7.32 -0.82 -15.31
N TYR A 3 8.61 -0.52 -15.34
CA TYR A 3 9.32 0.07 -14.20
C TYR A 3 9.96 1.37 -14.66
N LEU A 4 9.63 2.44 -13.95
CA LEU A 4 9.99 3.79 -14.35
C LEU A 4 10.73 4.48 -13.21
N LYS A 5 11.67 5.34 -13.58
CA LYS A 5 12.36 6.27 -12.69
C LYS A 5 12.17 7.69 -13.21
N ASP A 6 11.86 8.61 -12.32
CA ASP A 6 11.78 10.04 -12.60
C ASP A 6 12.74 10.81 -11.66
N THR A 7 13.46 11.76 -12.24
CA THR A 7 14.38 12.65 -11.53
C THR A 7 14.07 14.07 -12.00
N PRO A 8 12.98 14.68 -11.51
CA PRO A 8 12.46 15.94 -12.05
C PRO A 8 13.48 17.08 -11.95
N PHE A 9 14.22 17.17 -10.83
CA PHE A 9 15.36 18.07 -10.61
C PHE A 9 16.30 17.48 -9.54
N GLU A 10 17.58 17.88 -9.51
CA GLU A 10 18.61 17.31 -8.59
C GLU A 10 18.27 17.47 -7.10
N ASP A 11 17.47 18.46 -6.74
CA ASP A 11 17.09 18.81 -5.36
C ASP A 11 15.70 18.31 -4.94
N LEU A 12 14.86 17.89 -5.89
CA LEU A 12 13.50 17.48 -5.57
C LEU A 12 13.40 16.02 -5.16
N GLY A 13 14.36 15.17 -5.51
CA GLY A 13 14.38 13.75 -5.16
C GLY A 13 14.26 12.81 -6.36
N VAL A 14 14.03 11.53 -6.08
CA VAL A 14 13.91 10.48 -7.10
C VAL A 14 12.66 9.66 -6.85
N TRP A 15 11.86 9.48 -7.91
CA TRP A 15 10.65 8.69 -7.88
C TRP A 15 10.86 7.40 -8.66
N TYR A 16 10.33 6.31 -8.14
CA TYR A 16 10.29 5.00 -8.78
C TYR A 16 8.86 4.52 -8.83
N PHE A 17 8.45 3.97 -9.97
CA PHE A 17 7.10 3.46 -10.19
C PHE A 17 7.12 2.05 -10.78
N GLU A 18 6.30 1.16 -10.24
CA GLU A 18 5.83 -0.05 -10.92
C GLU A 18 4.42 0.23 -11.44
N VAL A 19 4.24 0.17 -12.76
CA VAL A 19 2.97 0.45 -13.42
C VAL A 19 2.55 -0.70 -14.33
N ASP A 20 1.26 -0.86 -14.57
CA ASP A 20 0.76 -1.77 -15.60
C ASP A 20 0.85 -1.14 -17.01
N ASP A 21 0.37 -1.87 -18.03
CA ASP A 21 0.37 -1.39 -19.41
C ASP A 21 -0.63 -0.25 -19.67
N GLN A 22 -1.56 -0.01 -18.74
CA GLN A 22 -2.48 1.12 -18.80
C GLN A 22 -1.91 2.35 -18.07
N GLY A 23 -0.81 2.22 -17.35
CA GLY A 23 -0.22 3.30 -16.57
C GLY A 23 -0.78 3.43 -15.16
N THR A 24 -1.48 2.41 -14.65
CA THR A 24 -1.91 2.34 -13.25
C THR A 24 -0.73 1.95 -12.38
N ALA A 25 -0.43 2.76 -11.35
CA ALA A 25 0.65 2.50 -10.42
C ALA A 25 0.26 1.46 -9.37
N PHE A 26 1.15 0.50 -9.12
CA PHE A 26 0.99 -0.52 -8.08
C PHE A 26 1.97 -0.27 -6.92
N ARG A 27 3.23 0.02 -7.22
CA ARG A 27 4.22 0.36 -6.21
C ARG A 27 4.91 1.66 -6.54
N GLN A 28 5.18 2.45 -5.51
CA GLN A 28 5.88 3.72 -5.64
C GLN A 28 6.90 3.89 -4.52
N VAL A 29 8.08 4.39 -4.87
CA VAL A 29 9.09 4.86 -3.92
C VAL A 29 9.45 6.29 -4.26
N VAL A 30 9.53 7.13 -3.25
CA VAL A 30 10.02 8.50 -3.36
C VAL A 30 11.18 8.66 -2.40
N ILE A 31 12.31 9.16 -2.91
CA ILE A 31 13.52 9.40 -2.13
C ILE A 31 13.82 10.90 -2.20
N GLU A 32 13.67 11.59 -1.08
CA GLU A 32 13.91 13.03 -0.96
C GLU A 32 14.87 13.30 0.20
N GLU A 33 15.80 14.26 0.06
CA GLU A 33 16.75 14.58 1.15
C GLU A 33 16.05 14.99 2.44
N SER A 34 14.93 15.73 2.32
CA SER A 34 14.19 16.26 3.48
C SER A 34 13.24 15.25 4.14
N ARG A 35 12.79 14.23 3.41
CA ARG A 35 11.77 13.26 3.86
C ARG A 35 12.27 11.82 3.94
N GLY A 36 13.50 11.57 3.52
CA GLY A 36 14.05 10.22 3.44
C GLY A 36 13.31 9.40 2.39
N TYR A 37 12.84 8.22 2.79
CA TYR A 37 12.18 7.26 1.91
C TYR A 37 10.68 7.18 2.21
N VAL A 38 9.86 7.37 1.19
CA VAL A 38 8.41 7.20 1.24
C VAL A 38 8.05 6.05 0.30
N THR A 39 7.44 4.99 0.83
CA THR A 39 7.01 3.83 0.04
C THR A 39 5.50 3.65 0.12
N SER A 40 4.89 3.25 -0.99
CA SER A 40 3.43 3.13 -1.09
C SER A 40 2.82 2.09 -0.15
N ASN A 41 3.60 1.13 0.34
CA ASN A 41 3.11 0.03 1.18
C ASN A 41 2.89 0.38 2.65
N ARG A 42 3.23 1.59 3.10
CA ARG A 42 3.13 1.95 4.52
C ARG A 42 2.70 3.40 4.67
N LYS A 43 2.19 3.70 5.86
CA LYS A 43 1.85 5.05 6.26
C LYS A 43 3.12 5.82 6.58
N HIS A 44 3.36 6.90 5.85
CA HIS A 44 4.37 7.90 6.16
C HIS A 44 3.77 8.97 7.08
N GLU A 45 4.54 9.44 8.07
CA GLU A 45 4.05 10.36 9.11
C GLU A 45 3.46 11.66 8.55
N GLN A 46 4.04 12.19 7.49
CA GLN A 46 3.63 13.49 6.91
C GLN A 46 2.71 13.36 5.70
N LEU A 47 2.78 12.24 4.98
CA LEU A 47 2.13 12.07 3.67
C LEU A 47 1.07 10.97 3.67
N HIS A 48 0.85 10.30 4.80
CA HIS A 48 0.02 9.11 4.88
C HIS A 48 0.47 8.06 3.86
N PHE A 49 -0.44 7.55 3.04
CA PHE A 49 -0.20 6.58 1.98
C PHE A 49 0.01 7.33 0.67
N LEU A 50 1.11 7.01 -0.04
CA LEU A 50 1.49 7.67 -1.28
C LEU A 50 1.57 6.67 -2.43
N LEU A 51 0.59 6.74 -3.33
CA LEU A 51 0.58 6.04 -4.61
C LEU A 51 -0.08 6.94 -5.64
N ALA A 52 0.52 7.05 -6.83
CA ALA A 52 -0.03 7.86 -7.92
C ALA A 52 -1.46 7.40 -8.27
N ASP A 53 -2.40 8.33 -8.19
CA ASP A 53 -3.82 8.14 -8.51
C ASP A 53 -4.12 8.47 -9.99
N GLN A 54 -3.24 9.23 -10.63
CA GLN A 54 -3.29 9.54 -12.06
C GLN A 54 -2.55 8.52 -12.91
N ARG A 55 -3.04 8.35 -14.14
CA ARG A 55 -2.40 7.51 -15.15
C ARG A 55 -0.99 8.02 -15.47
N ILE A 56 0.00 7.15 -15.32
CA ILE A 56 1.38 7.41 -15.69
C ILE A 56 1.59 7.03 -17.17
N ASP A 57 1.87 8.03 -18.01
CA ASP A 57 2.27 7.80 -19.38
C ASP A 57 3.77 7.46 -19.44
N ALA A 58 4.07 6.16 -19.47
CA ALA A 58 5.43 5.64 -19.54
C ALA A 58 6.22 6.08 -20.79
N ASN A 59 5.58 6.69 -21.79
CA ASN A 59 6.26 7.16 -23.00
C ASN A 59 6.76 8.61 -22.89
N GLN A 60 6.46 9.29 -21.78
CA GLN A 60 6.95 10.65 -21.58
C GLN A 60 8.48 10.65 -21.47
N PRO A 61 9.15 11.64 -22.10
CA PRO A 61 10.60 11.63 -22.25
C PRO A 61 11.38 11.85 -20.94
N TYR A 62 10.71 12.35 -19.90
CA TYR A 62 11.32 12.55 -18.58
C TYR A 62 11.39 11.26 -17.75
N TYR A 63 10.65 10.20 -18.12
CA TYR A 63 10.79 8.90 -17.48
C TYR A 63 11.94 8.10 -18.06
N THR A 64 12.80 7.60 -17.18
CA THR A 64 13.77 6.56 -17.50
C THR A 64 13.14 5.20 -17.27
N HIS A 65 13.13 4.35 -18.30
CA HIS A 65 12.75 2.94 -18.13
C HIS A 65 13.88 2.22 -17.42
N ILE A 66 13.56 1.57 -16.31
CA ILE A 66 14.48 0.74 -15.54
C ILE A 66 14.05 -0.72 -15.62
N THR A 67 14.94 -1.61 -15.26
CA THR A 67 14.62 -3.03 -15.12
C THR A 67 13.80 -3.27 -13.86
N LYS A 68 13.05 -4.38 -13.85
CA LYS A 68 12.43 -4.89 -12.63
C LYS A 68 13.44 -5.04 -11.50
N HIS A 69 14.63 -5.55 -11.81
CA HIS A 69 15.66 -5.83 -10.82
C HIS A 69 16.07 -4.55 -10.09
N GLU A 70 16.37 -3.47 -10.82
CA GLU A 70 16.72 -2.17 -10.25
C GLU A 70 15.62 -1.62 -9.34
N PHE A 71 14.34 -1.74 -9.74
CA PHE A 71 13.22 -1.34 -8.89
C PHE A 71 13.16 -2.17 -7.60
N GLU A 72 13.28 -3.50 -7.70
CA GLU A 72 13.22 -4.40 -6.54
C GLU A 72 14.41 -4.21 -5.59
N GLU A 73 15.58 -3.80 -6.06
CA GLU A 73 16.71 -3.45 -5.19
C GLU A 73 16.36 -2.27 -4.28
N VAL A 74 15.77 -1.22 -4.85
CA VAL A 74 15.30 -0.05 -4.08
C VAL A 74 14.16 -0.45 -3.14
N TRP A 75 13.16 -1.16 -3.64
CA TRP A 75 11.98 -1.59 -2.89
C TRP A 75 12.35 -2.50 -1.72
N SER A 76 13.06 -3.60 -1.99
CA SER A 76 13.46 -4.57 -0.96
C SER A 76 14.48 -3.99 0.03
N GLY A 77 15.31 -3.03 -0.40
CA GLY A 77 16.20 -2.28 0.48
C GLY A 77 15.43 -1.57 1.59
N GLN A 78 14.27 -0.99 1.29
CA GLN A 78 13.39 -0.39 2.29
C GLN A 78 12.71 -1.43 3.17
N LEU A 79 12.16 -2.51 2.59
CA LEU A 79 11.48 -3.55 3.37
C LEU A 79 12.39 -4.21 4.42
N LYS A 80 13.67 -4.39 4.10
CA LYS A 80 14.67 -4.96 5.02
C LYS A 80 14.82 -4.16 6.31
N GLN A 81 14.62 -2.85 6.29
CA GLN A 81 14.69 -2.02 7.49
C GLN A 81 13.60 -2.38 8.50
N TYR A 82 12.49 -2.94 8.02
CA TYR A 82 11.31 -3.25 8.80
C TYR A 82 11.08 -4.76 8.95
N GLU A 83 12.05 -5.58 8.56
CA GLU A 83 11.90 -7.04 8.58
C GLU A 83 11.60 -7.56 9.98
N GLN A 84 12.23 -7.01 11.02
CA GLN A 84 11.95 -7.43 12.41
C GLN A 84 10.53 -7.07 12.84
N GLU A 85 10.06 -5.87 12.49
CA GLU A 85 8.68 -5.44 12.78
C GLU A 85 7.68 -6.31 12.01
N TRP A 86 8.02 -6.67 10.78
CA TRP A 86 7.21 -7.54 9.95
C TRP A 86 7.06 -8.95 10.53
N GLN A 87 8.15 -9.55 11.01
CA GLN A 87 8.07 -10.85 11.69
C GLN A 87 7.22 -10.78 12.96
N ARG A 88 7.37 -9.71 13.77
CA ARG A 88 6.51 -9.48 14.95
C ARG A 88 5.04 -9.32 14.58
N ALA A 89 4.74 -8.64 13.49
CA ALA A 89 3.37 -8.50 13.00
C ALA A 89 2.75 -9.86 12.65
N LYS A 90 3.50 -10.75 11.99
CA LYS A 90 3.05 -12.11 11.65
C LYS A 90 2.86 -12.99 12.88
N GLU A 91 3.70 -12.83 13.91
CA GLU A 91 3.53 -13.51 15.20
C GLU A 91 2.30 -13.03 15.96
N ALA A 92 2.04 -11.71 15.95
CA ALA A 92 0.90 -11.11 16.64
C ALA A 92 -0.44 -11.33 15.91
N LEU A 93 -0.41 -11.51 14.59
CA LEU A 93 -1.58 -11.65 13.73
C LEU A 93 -1.50 -12.95 12.90
N PRO A 94 -1.52 -14.14 13.55
CA PRO A 94 -1.48 -15.40 12.84
C PRO A 94 -2.72 -15.59 11.95
N ILE A 95 -2.60 -16.41 10.91
CA ILE A 95 -3.72 -16.81 10.04
C ILE A 95 -4.89 -17.34 10.88
N GLY A 96 -6.10 -16.87 10.56
CA GLY A 96 -7.33 -17.14 11.31
C GLY A 96 -7.66 -16.11 12.40
N THR A 97 -6.77 -15.15 12.67
CA THR A 97 -7.04 -14.08 13.65
C THR A 97 -8.11 -13.14 13.12
N ALA A 98 -9.15 -12.89 13.91
CA ALA A 98 -10.13 -11.85 13.62
C ALA A 98 -9.55 -10.48 13.95
N VAL A 99 -9.68 -9.53 13.03
CA VAL A 99 -9.17 -8.17 13.18
C VAL A 99 -10.28 -7.15 12.98
N GLU A 100 -10.17 -6.04 13.71
CA GLU A 100 -10.96 -4.85 13.50
C GLU A 100 -10.03 -3.72 13.05
N GLY A 101 -10.54 -2.88 12.15
CA GLY A 101 -9.76 -1.84 11.52
C GLY A 101 -10.63 -0.73 10.95
N TYR A 102 -10.02 0.13 10.17
CA TYR A 102 -10.73 1.07 9.30
C TYR A 102 -10.04 1.21 7.96
N ILE A 103 -10.80 1.62 6.95
CA ILE A 103 -10.29 1.86 5.60
C ILE A 103 -9.39 3.09 5.62
N GLU A 104 -8.13 2.92 5.22
CA GLU A 104 -7.17 4.03 5.04
C GLU A 104 -7.26 4.59 3.62
N VAL A 105 -7.11 3.72 2.61
CA VAL A 105 -7.06 4.12 1.21
C VAL A 105 -7.49 2.98 0.29
N PHE A 106 -7.91 3.31 -0.93
CA PHE A 106 -8.21 2.37 -2.00
C PHE A 106 -7.08 2.37 -3.01
N TYR A 107 -6.46 1.21 -3.20
CA TYR A 107 -5.39 1.00 -4.18
C TYR A 107 -5.84 -0.01 -5.25
N PRO A 108 -5.11 -0.09 -6.37
CA PRO A 108 -5.34 -1.14 -7.38
C PRO A 108 -5.23 -2.56 -6.82
N GLN A 109 -4.43 -2.77 -5.78
CA GLN A 109 -4.30 -4.06 -5.09
C GLN A 109 -5.48 -4.41 -4.18
N GLY A 110 -6.31 -3.43 -3.83
CA GLY A 110 -7.43 -3.62 -2.90
C GLY A 110 -7.59 -2.47 -1.91
N ILE A 111 -8.32 -2.75 -0.84
CA ILE A 111 -8.59 -1.80 0.22
C ILE A 111 -7.49 -1.93 1.26
N ILE A 112 -6.78 -0.84 1.52
CA ILE A 112 -5.76 -0.76 2.56
C ILE A 112 -6.45 -0.44 3.88
N VAL A 113 -6.13 -1.23 4.90
CA VAL A 113 -6.80 -1.23 6.20
C VAL A 113 -5.78 -0.96 7.29
N HIS A 114 -6.09 0.00 8.16
CA HIS A 114 -5.40 0.14 9.44
C HIS A 114 -5.97 -0.89 10.43
N ILE A 115 -5.12 -1.72 11.03
CA ILE A 115 -5.54 -2.69 12.05
C ILE A 115 -5.47 -2.02 13.43
N LEU A 116 -6.58 -1.96 14.16
CA LEU A 116 -6.64 -1.21 15.44
C LEU A 116 -5.79 -1.84 16.55
N THR A 117 -5.58 -3.16 16.50
CA THR A 117 -4.85 -3.91 17.53
C THR A 117 -3.35 -3.98 17.27
N HIS A 118 -2.87 -3.55 16.10
CA HIS A 118 -1.46 -3.66 15.72
C HIS A 118 -1.11 -2.66 14.61
N PRO A 119 0.08 -2.02 14.60
CA PRO A 119 0.49 -1.07 13.56
C PRO A 119 0.68 -1.67 12.15
N ALA A 120 0.33 -2.94 11.94
CA ALA A 120 0.48 -3.58 10.65
C ALA A 120 -0.59 -3.09 9.68
N VAL A 121 -0.23 -3.06 8.39
CA VAL A 121 -1.15 -2.68 7.32
C VAL A 121 -1.84 -3.93 6.79
N GLY A 122 -3.16 -3.90 6.78
CA GLY A 122 -4.00 -4.93 6.17
C GLY A 122 -4.35 -4.59 4.72
N VAL A 123 -4.59 -5.62 3.91
CA VAL A 123 -5.14 -5.48 2.57
C VAL A 123 -6.28 -6.47 2.36
N THR A 124 -7.38 -6.02 1.78
CA THR A 124 -8.50 -6.90 1.40
C THR A 124 -9.02 -6.60 0.01
N ASP A 125 -9.67 -7.58 -0.60
CA ASP A 125 -10.20 -7.48 -1.96
C ASP A 125 -11.38 -6.50 -2.02
N TYR A 126 -11.27 -5.52 -2.92
CA TYR A 126 -12.31 -4.51 -3.12
C TYR A 126 -13.62 -5.09 -3.65
N ALA A 127 -13.56 -6.02 -4.61
CA ALA A 127 -14.75 -6.61 -5.23
C ALA A 127 -15.54 -7.42 -4.19
N VAL A 128 -14.85 -8.20 -3.36
CA VAL A 128 -15.48 -8.96 -2.26
C VAL A 128 -16.20 -8.02 -1.29
N CYS A 129 -15.56 -6.92 -0.88
CA CYS A 129 -16.18 -5.95 0.02
C CYS A 129 -17.39 -5.26 -0.62
N LYS A 130 -17.25 -4.85 -1.90
CA LYS A 130 -18.29 -4.15 -2.66
C LYS A 130 -19.57 -4.98 -2.83
N GLU A 131 -19.44 -6.29 -3.02
CA GLU A 131 -20.61 -7.17 -3.16
C GLU A 131 -21.43 -7.29 -1.87
N GLN A 132 -20.80 -7.10 -0.71
CA GLN A 132 -21.40 -7.33 0.60
C GLN A 132 -21.71 -6.05 1.37
N THR A 133 -21.26 -4.90 0.86
CA THR A 133 -21.31 -3.61 1.56
C THR A 133 -22.06 -2.56 0.74
N PRO A 134 -22.99 -1.80 1.35
CA PRO A 134 -23.55 -0.60 0.75
C PRO A 134 -22.47 0.38 0.24
N PRO A 135 -22.61 0.94 -0.98
CA PRO A 135 -21.64 1.88 -1.52
C PRO A 135 -21.37 3.10 -0.63
N ALA A 136 -22.36 3.52 0.16
CA ALA A 136 -22.23 4.63 1.11
C ALA A 136 -21.19 4.39 2.21
N TRP A 137 -20.83 3.12 2.50
CA TRP A 137 -19.84 2.77 3.53
C TRP A 137 -18.46 2.49 2.94
N MET A 138 -18.35 2.42 1.60
CA MET A 138 -17.10 2.13 0.90
C MET A 138 -16.23 3.38 0.74
N TYR A 139 -15.94 4.06 1.85
CA TYR A 139 -15.13 5.28 1.90
C TYR A 139 -14.12 5.20 3.06
N PRO A 140 -12.99 5.95 2.99
CA PRO A 140 -12.02 6.00 4.08
C PRO A 140 -12.68 6.30 5.44
N ARG A 141 -12.04 5.81 6.51
CA ARG A 141 -12.50 5.88 7.91
C ARG A 141 -13.66 4.98 8.29
N HIS A 142 -14.37 4.32 7.37
CA HIS A 142 -15.36 3.33 7.77
C HIS A 142 -14.67 2.13 8.44
N LYS A 143 -15.26 1.64 9.53
CA LYS A 143 -14.73 0.48 10.24
C LYS A 143 -14.90 -0.77 9.40
N ILE A 144 -13.96 -1.69 9.53
CA ILE A 144 -13.97 -2.98 8.84
C ILE A 144 -13.64 -4.09 9.83
N LYS A 145 -14.35 -5.21 9.72
CA LYS A 145 -13.99 -6.46 10.40
C LYS A 145 -13.56 -7.47 9.35
N ALA A 146 -12.49 -8.19 9.61
CA ALA A 146 -11.99 -9.21 8.70
C ALA A 146 -11.24 -10.30 9.45
N MET A 147 -10.74 -11.29 8.72
CA MET A 147 -9.91 -12.35 9.26
C MET A 147 -8.60 -12.45 8.49
N VAL A 148 -7.50 -12.70 9.19
CA VAL A 148 -6.19 -12.89 8.55
C VAL A 148 -6.21 -14.18 7.73
N ARG A 149 -5.94 -14.07 6.43
CA ARG A 149 -5.83 -15.19 5.48
C ARG A 149 -4.38 -15.59 5.24
N GLY A 150 -3.47 -14.62 5.25
CA GLY A 150 -2.07 -14.83 4.90
C GLY A 150 -1.29 -13.54 4.89
N TYR A 151 -0.15 -13.55 4.20
CA TYR A 151 0.81 -12.46 4.21
C TYR A 151 1.29 -12.18 2.79
N ASP A 152 1.30 -10.91 2.41
CA ASP A 152 1.95 -10.43 1.21
C ASP A 152 3.39 -10.07 1.55
N GLU A 153 4.31 -11.00 1.29
CA GLU A 153 5.74 -10.82 1.56
C GLU A 153 6.38 -9.77 0.62
N VAL A 154 5.74 -9.43 -0.50
CA VAL A 154 6.25 -8.42 -1.46
C VAL A 154 5.98 -7.02 -0.94
N ASN A 155 4.84 -6.79 -0.28
CA ASN A 155 4.48 -5.47 0.26
C ASN A 155 4.53 -5.39 1.79
N GLN A 156 4.80 -6.49 2.49
CA GLN A 156 4.67 -6.61 3.95
C GLN A 156 3.25 -6.22 4.44
N TRP A 157 2.23 -6.71 3.74
CA TRP A 157 0.82 -6.51 4.11
C TRP A 157 0.19 -7.78 4.68
N ILE A 158 -0.67 -7.62 5.68
CA ILE A 158 -1.51 -8.70 6.19
C ILE A 158 -2.69 -8.88 5.23
N VAL A 159 -2.79 -10.05 4.59
CA VAL A 159 -3.87 -10.33 3.65
C VAL A 159 -5.11 -10.74 4.44
N LEU A 160 -6.21 -10.03 4.23
CA LEU A 160 -7.46 -10.18 4.96
C LEU A 160 -8.57 -10.77 4.07
N GLU A 161 -9.37 -11.66 4.63
CA GLU A 161 -10.55 -12.25 4.02
C GLU A 161 -11.81 -12.02 4.85
N LYS A 162 -12.98 -12.35 4.26
CA LYS A 162 -14.30 -12.21 4.89
C LYS A 162 -14.52 -10.80 5.46
N ALA A 163 -14.00 -9.81 4.74
CA ALA A 163 -14.03 -8.43 5.16
C ALA A 163 -15.46 -7.86 5.03
N SER A 164 -15.93 -7.24 6.10
CA SER A 164 -17.24 -6.59 6.18
C SER A 164 -17.06 -5.18 6.71
N VAL A 165 -17.45 -4.21 5.89
CA VAL A 165 -17.40 -2.79 6.24
C VAL A 165 -18.67 -2.41 6.99
N LEU A 166 -18.52 -1.64 8.05
CA LEU A 166 -19.60 -1.24 8.95
C LEU A 166 -20.02 0.20 8.66
N GLU A 167 -21.28 0.52 8.95
CA GLU A 167 -21.80 1.90 8.87
C GLU A 167 -21.03 2.87 9.77
N SER A 168 -20.56 2.39 10.92
CA SER A 168 -19.82 3.22 11.86
C SER A 168 -18.45 3.61 11.31
N GLN A 169 -18.10 4.89 11.46
CA GLN A 169 -16.77 5.40 11.15
C GLN A 169 -15.87 5.39 12.39
N TYR A 170 -14.56 5.31 12.15
CA TYR A 170 -13.54 5.62 13.13
C TYR A 170 -13.38 7.13 13.22
N LEU A 171 -13.47 7.65 14.45
CA LEU A 171 -13.24 9.05 14.77
C LEU A 171 -11.95 9.08 15.61
N GLU A 172 -10.92 9.74 15.09
CA GLU A 172 -9.65 9.98 15.81
C GLU A 172 -9.84 10.93 17.00
#